data_AF-A0A9E0X3H2-F1
#
_entry.id   AF-A0A9E0X3H2-F1
#
_cell.length_a   1.000
_cell.length_b   1.000
_cell.length_c   1.000
_cell.angle_alpha   90.00
_cell.angle_beta   90.00
_cell.angle_gamma   90.00
#
_symmetry.space_group_name_H-M   'P 1'
#
loop_
_entity.id
_entity.type
_entity.pdbx_description
1 polymer ?
#
loop_
_entity_poly.entity_id
_entity_poly.type
_entity_poly.pdbx_seq_one_letter_code
_entity_poly.pdbx_strand_id
1 'polypeptide(L)'
;MGLPAYFAQAPRIALHDALAEFLGAADGGVIDYGYEDAVRLAGHSCPTVAGAWLMGVAALRALYPDGLPERGGVDVAMSAGEDEGTTGVIAQVFTLLTGAAAGNGFHGIGGRFVRNRLLAYGSGDASAIATFRRRDTGAAVAVSLDVSSVQPDPQMRTQMQRALAPTASAAERAAFAVTWQDRVRRLLLDHATDPAVIRVQACA
;
A
#
# COMPACT_ATOMS: atom_id res chain seq x y z
N MET A 1 4.21 14.42 -19.09
CA MET A 1 4.52 14.86 -17.70
C MET A 1 4.80 13.61 -16.89
N GLY A 2 6.00 13.48 -16.33
CA GLY A 2 6.38 12.30 -15.55
C GLY A 2 5.91 12.40 -14.11
N LEU A 3 5.86 11.26 -13.41
CA LEU A 3 5.71 11.24 -11.96
C LEU A 3 6.92 11.92 -11.28
N PRO A 4 6.78 12.49 -10.07
CA PRO A 4 7.91 13.01 -9.29
C PRO A 4 9.07 12.00 -9.19
N ALA A 5 10.29 12.46 -9.48
CA ALA A 5 11.47 11.59 -9.54
C ALA A 5 11.80 10.87 -8.23
N TYR A 6 11.37 11.41 -7.09
CA TYR A 6 11.60 10.77 -5.79
C TYR A 6 10.74 9.53 -5.56
N PHE A 7 9.69 9.28 -6.36
CA PHE A 7 8.90 8.04 -6.24
C PHE A 7 9.76 6.81 -6.51
N ALA A 8 10.70 6.89 -7.46
CA ALA A 8 11.62 5.81 -7.79
C ALA A 8 12.60 5.46 -6.66
N GLN A 9 12.73 6.35 -5.66
CA GLN A 9 13.61 6.17 -4.50
C GLN A 9 12.89 5.49 -3.32
N ALA A 10 11.56 5.38 -3.37
CA ALA A 10 10.79 4.66 -2.35
C ALA A 10 11.11 3.15 -2.36
N PRO A 11 10.85 2.42 -1.26
CA PRO A 11 11.07 0.98 -1.21
C PRO A 11 10.37 0.25 -2.36
N ARG A 12 11.11 -0.62 -3.05
CA ARG A 12 10.61 -1.52 -4.11
C ARG A 12 10.49 -2.94 -3.60
N ILE A 13 9.68 -3.75 -4.26
CA ILE A 13 9.55 -5.17 -3.96
C ILE A 13 9.35 -5.99 -5.23
N ALA A 14 10.18 -7.04 -5.38
CA ALA A 14 9.98 -8.06 -6.40
C ALA A 14 9.04 -9.12 -5.84
N LEU A 15 8.06 -9.54 -6.62
CA LEU A 15 7.06 -10.53 -6.25
C LEU A 15 7.01 -11.64 -7.29
N HIS A 16 6.76 -12.87 -6.86
CA HIS A 16 6.43 -13.95 -7.78
C HIS A 16 4.91 -14.05 -7.94
N ASP A 17 4.43 -14.23 -9.16
CA ASP A 17 3.03 -14.48 -9.46
C ASP A 17 2.89 -15.67 -10.42
N ALA A 18 2.52 -16.82 -9.87
CA ALA A 18 2.34 -18.04 -10.66
C ALA A 18 1.24 -17.91 -11.74
N LEU A 19 0.27 -16.99 -11.60
CA LEU A 19 -0.71 -16.73 -12.65
C LEU A 19 -0.08 -15.97 -13.81
N ALA A 20 0.75 -14.96 -13.50
CA ALA A 20 1.45 -14.19 -14.51
C ALA A 20 2.43 -15.08 -15.28
N GLU A 21 3.14 -15.97 -14.59
CA GLU A 21 3.99 -16.99 -15.23
C GLU A 21 3.18 -17.90 -16.16
N PHE A 22 2.09 -18.49 -15.63
CA PHE A 22 1.25 -19.43 -16.37
C PHE A 22 0.64 -18.82 -17.64
N LEU A 23 0.28 -17.53 -17.59
CA LEU A 23 -0.29 -16.81 -18.74
C LEU A 23 0.76 -16.17 -19.66
N GLY A 24 2.06 -16.30 -19.34
CA GLY A 24 3.15 -15.69 -20.11
C GLY A 24 3.20 -14.17 -20.02
N ALA A 25 2.69 -13.58 -18.93
CA ALA A 25 2.66 -12.14 -18.70
C ALA A 25 3.94 -11.60 -18.04
N ALA A 26 4.71 -12.46 -17.39
CA ALA A 26 5.98 -12.11 -16.76
C ALA A 26 6.98 -13.28 -16.86
N ASP A 27 8.21 -12.98 -17.27
CA ASP A 27 9.27 -13.97 -17.38
C ASP A 27 9.60 -14.57 -16.00
N GLY A 28 9.43 -15.88 -15.87
CA GLY A 28 9.58 -16.59 -14.59
C GLY A 28 8.63 -16.13 -13.50
N GLY A 29 7.52 -15.47 -13.85
CA GLY A 29 6.53 -14.98 -12.90
C GLY A 29 6.98 -13.81 -12.02
N VAL A 30 8.19 -13.27 -12.20
CA VAL A 30 8.72 -12.22 -11.34
C VAL A 30 8.31 -10.85 -11.85
N ILE A 31 7.73 -10.04 -10.96
CA ILE A 31 7.28 -8.68 -11.26
C ILE A 31 7.88 -7.71 -10.23
N ASP A 32 8.59 -6.69 -10.71
CA ASP A 32 9.12 -5.61 -9.88
C ASP A 32 8.08 -4.51 -9.68
N TYR A 33 7.61 -4.34 -8.46
CA TYR A 33 6.69 -3.27 -8.10
C TYR A 33 7.42 -2.08 -7.45
N GLY A 34 7.03 -0.87 -7.86
CA GLY A 34 7.46 0.40 -7.29
C GLY A 34 6.30 1.24 -6.76
N TYR A 35 6.62 2.28 -5.99
CA TYR A 35 5.61 3.19 -5.46
C TYR A 35 4.77 3.86 -6.57
N GLU A 36 5.35 4.02 -7.76
CA GLU A 36 4.65 4.52 -8.95
C GLU A 36 3.45 3.67 -9.33
N ASP A 37 3.46 2.37 -9.05
CA ASP A 37 2.34 1.48 -9.36
C ASP A 37 1.17 1.71 -8.42
N ALA A 38 1.44 1.99 -7.13
CA ALA A 38 0.42 2.43 -6.18
C ALA A 38 -0.16 3.81 -6.57
N VAL A 39 0.68 4.72 -7.08
CA VAL A 39 0.22 6.03 -7.58
C VAL A 39 -0.63 5.88 -8.83
N ARG A 40 -0.25 4.99 -9.77
CA ARG A 40 -1.05 4.70 -10.97
C ARG A 40 -2.39 4.08 -10.61
N LEU A 41 -2.41 3.17 -9.63
CA LEU A 41 -3.63 2.56 -9.12
C LEU A 41 -4.56 3.61 -8.50
N ALA A 42 -4.05 4.46 -7.60
CA ALA A 42 -4.85 5.45 -6.90
C ALA A 42 -5.16 6.71 -7.73
N GLY A 43 -4.45 6.91 -8.83
CA GLY A 43 -4.47 8.14 -9.64
C GLY A 43 -3.76 9.34 -9.00
N HIS A 44 -3.24 9.20 -7.77
CA HIS A 44 -2.59 10.28 -7.03
C HIS A 44 -1.66 9.74 -5.92
N SER A 45 -0.83 10.63 -5.37
CA SER A 45 0.02 10.35 -4.21
C SER A 45 -0.43 11.18 -3.01
N CYS A 46 -0.73 10.50 -1.92
CA CYS A 46 -1.06 11.11 -0.62
C CYS A 46 -0.48 10.27 0.52
N PRO A 47 -0.48 10.79 1.77
CA PRO A 47 0.04 10.06 2.92
C PRO A 47 -0.59 8.67 3.13
N THR A 48 -1.88 8.50 2.81
CA THR A 48 -2.56 7.20 2.88
C THR A 48 -1.99 6.19 1.89
N VAL A 49 -1.85 6.56 0.62
CA VAL A 49 -1.30 5.67 -0.42
C VAL A 49 0.16 5.33 -0.14
N ALA A 50 0.96 6.32 0.29
CA ALA A 50 2.34 6.11 0.74
C ALA A 50 2.42 5.17 1.94
N GLY A 51 1.61 5.39 2.97
CA GLY A 51 1.56 4.55 4.15
C GLY A 51 1.14 3.11 3.83
N ALA A 52 0.13 2.92 2.99
CA ALA A 52 -0.32 1.60 2.54
C ALA A 52 0.78 0.87 1.76
N TRP A 53 1.48 1.56 0.87
CA TRP A 53 2.62 0.99 0.14
C TRP A 53 3.71 0.50 1.11
N LEU A 54 4.13 1.36 2.04
CA LEU A 54 5.18 1.05 3.00
C LEU A 54 4.79 -0.11 3.93
N MET A 55 3.56 -0.12 4.45
CA MET A 55 3.04 -1.23 5.26
C MET A 55 3.01 -2.55 4.48
N GLY A 56 2.52 -2.54 3.24
CA GLY A 56 2.43 -3.75 2.43
C GLY A 56 3.81 -4.33 2.10
N VAL A 57 4.78 -3.47 1.74
CA VAL A 57 6.17 -3.89 1.51
C VAL A 57 6.79 -4.47 2.78
N ALA A 58 6.59 -3.82 3.94
CA ALA A 58 7.12 -4.28 5.21
C ALA A 58 6.50 -5.62 5.66
N ALA A 59 5.18 -5.79 5.51
CA ALA A 59 4.48 -7.04 5.81
C ALA A 59 5.01 -8.21 4.97
N LEU A 60 5.13 -8.01 3.66
CA LEU A 60 5.59 -9.06 2.75
C LEU A 60 7.04 -9.46 3.01
N ARG A 61 7.93 -8.49 3.28
CA ARG A 61 9.32 -8.79 3.67
C ARG A 61 9.39 -9.57 5.00
N ALA A 62 8.52 -9.26 5.96
CA ALA A 62 8.47 -9.99 7.22
C ALA A 62 7.94 -11.44 7.05
N LEU A 63 6.97 -11.66 6.14
CA LEU A 63 6.40 -12.99 5.87
C LEU A 63 7.30 -13.88 4.99
N TYR A 64 8.19 -13.28 4.21
CA TYR A 64 9.08 -13.95 3.27
C TYR A 64 10.53 -13.48 3.46
N PRO A 65 11.18 -13.80 4.61
CA PRO A 65 12.54 -13.34 4.89
C PRO A 65 13.59 -13.94 3.93
N ASP A 66 13.33 -15.15 3.42
CA ASP A 66 14.29 -15.95 2.64
C ASP A 66 13.86 -16.17 1.17
N GLY A 67 12.87 -15.41 0.67
CA GLY A 67 12.35 -15.63 -0.69
C GLY A 67 11.45 -14.53 -1.22
N LEU A 68 11.00 -14.70 -2.47
CA LEU A 68 10.04 -13.80 -3.09
C LEU A 68 8.65 -14.02 -2.49
N PRO A 69 7.93 -12.96 -2.11
CA PRO A 69 6.53 -13.09 -1.75
C PRO A 69 5.66 -13.54 -2.93
N GLU A 70 4.72 -14.44 -2.66
CA GLU A 70 3.83 -15.02 -3.66
C GLU A 70 2.52 -14.23 -3.75
N ARG A 71 2.19 -13.71 -4.94
CA ARG A 71 0.87 -13.10 -5.18
C ARG A 71 -0.22 -14.18 -5.10
N GLY A 72 -1.24 -13.90 -4.29
CA GLY A 72 -2.35 -14.75 -3.86
C GLY A 72 -1.96 -15.88 -2.91
N GLY A 73 -0.71 -15.89 -2.43
CA GLY A 73 -0.24 -16.73 -1.32
C GLY A 73 -0.51 -16.13 0.06
N VAL A 74 -1.17 -14.97 0.14
CA VAL A 74 -1.42 -14.22 1.37
C VAL A 74 -2.90 -13.88 1.51
N ASP A 75 -3.48 -14.16 2.68
CA ASP A 75 -4.77 -13.60 3.11
C ASP A 75 -4.53 -12.24 3.77
N VAL A 76 -5.43 -11.29 3.55
CA VAL A 76 -5.41 -9.96 4.17
C VAL A 76 -6.72 -9.72 4.93
N ALA A 77 -6.63 -9.47 6.23
CA ALA A 77 -7.77 -9.11 7.06
C ALA A 77 -7.65 -7.64 7.46
N MET A 78 -8.46 -6.77 6.87
CA MET A 78 -8.59 -5.37 7.29
C MET A 78 -9.37 -5.30 8.60
N SER A 79 -8.91 -4.49 9.53
CA SER A 79 -9.55 -4.36 10.85
C SER A 79 -10.84 -3.55 10.79
N ALA A 80 -10.90 -2.55 9.91
CA ALA A 80 -12.07 -1.70 9.71
C ALA A 80 -12.94 -2.16 8.53
N GLY A 81 -14.15 -1.60 8.45
CA GLY A 81 -15.07 -1.83 7.32
C GLY A 81 -14.60 -1.18 6.02
N GLU A 82 -15.05 -1.69 4.87
CA GLU A 82 -14.65 -1.19 3.55
C GLU A 82 -14.84 0.31 3.37
N ASP A 83 -16.01 0.82 3.79
CA ASP A 83 -16.41 2.22 3.65
C ASP A 83 -15.94 3.11 4.82
N GLU A 84 -15.18 2.56 5.76
CA GLU A 84 -14.73 3.30 6.94
C GLU A 84 -13.44 4.08 6.64
N GLY A 85 -13.54 5.41 6.66
CA GLY A 85 -12.40 6.31 6.48
C GLY A 85 -11.67 6.05 5.15
N THR A 86 -10.41 5.66 5.22
CA THR A 86 -9.59 5.34 4.03
C THR A 86 -9.31 3.84 3.87
N THR A 87 -10.07 2.98 4.54
CA THR A 87 -9.83 1.52 4.56
C THR A 87 -9.84 0.92 3.16
N GLY A 88 -10.85 1.22 2.34
CA GLY A 88 -10.91 0.76 0.95
C GLY A 88 -9.74 1.27 0.07
N VAL A 89 -9.17 2.44 0.37
CA VAL A 89 -7.98 2.95 -0.35
C VAL A 89 -6.74 2.15 0.03
N ILE A 90 -6.55 1.87 1.33
CA ILE A 90 -5.43 1.05 1.82
C ILE A 90 -5.54 -0.37 1.26
N ALA A 91 -6.74 -0.97 1.33
CA ALA A 91 -7.01 -2.31 0.84
C ALA A 91 -6.67 -2.48 -0.63
N GLN A 92 -6.97 -1.50 -1.49
CA GLN A 92 -6.58 -1.55 -2.92
C GLN A 92 -5.07 -1.64 -3.13
N VAL A 93 -4.27 -0.90 -2.36
CA VAL A 93 -2.80 -0.99 -2.42
C VAL A 93 -2.31 -2.35 -1.92
N PHE A 94 -2.94 -2.90 -0.87
CA PHE A 94 -2.65 -4.26 -0.43
C PHE A 94 -3.03 -5.30 -1.48
N THR A 95 -4.16 -5.15 -2.18
CA THR A 95 -4.55 -6.01 -3.31
C THR A 95 -3.54 -5.93 -4.46
N LEU A 96 -3.01 -4.75 -4.78
CA LEU A 96 -1.96 -4.60 -5.80
C LEU A 96 -0.77 -5.50 -5.48
N LEU A 97 -0.23 -5.35 -4.27
CA LEU A 97 0.95 -6.10 -3.82
C LEU A 97 0.65 -7.58 -3.65
N THR A 98 -0.37 -7.94 -2.88
CA THR A 98 -0.62 -9.34 -2.49
C THR A 98 -1.41 -10.12 -3.52
N GLY A 99 -2.13 -9.47 -4.43
CA GLY A 99 -3.18 -10.12 -5.23
C GLY A 99 -4.42 -10.54 -4.42
N ALA A 100 -4.47 -10.28 -3.12
CA ALA A 100 -5.61 -10.62 -2.28
C ALA A 100 -6.73 -9.61 -2.49
N ALA A 101 -7.84 -10.05 -3.08
CA ALA A 101 -9.02 -9.22 -3.31
C ALA A 101 -10.22 -9.76 -2.54
N ALA A 102 -11.22 -8.89 -2.34
CA ALA A 102 -12.48 -9.25 -1.71
C ALA A 102 -13.37 -10.02 -2.70
N GLY A 103 -14.67 -9.70 -2.78
CA GLY A 103 -15.60 -10.35 -3.72
C GLY A 103 -15.27 -10.12 -5.21
N ASN A 104 -14.45 -9.12 -5.53
CA ASN A 104 -14.13 -8.68 -6.88
C ASN A 104 -12.84 -9.30 -7.47
N GLY A 105 -12.23 -10.27 -6.78
CA GLY A 105 -11.00 -10.92 -7.25
C GLY A 105 -11.22 -11.91 -8.40
N PHE A 106 -10.10 -12.32 -9.00
CA PHE A 106 -10.09 -13.41 -9.98
C PHE A 106 -10.47 -14.75 -9.33
N HIS A 107 -11.39 -15.48 -9.96
CA HIS A 107 -11.92 -16.75 -9.44
C HIS A 107 -10.99 -17.94 -9.65
N GLY A 108 -9.92 -17.75 -10.43
CA GLY A 108 -8.97 -18.81 -10.77
C GLY A 108 -9.33 -19.56 -12.05
N ILE A 109 -8.40 -20.42 -12.48
CA ILE A 109 -8.55 -21.32 -13.65
C ILE A 109 -8.36 -22.74 -13.15
N GLY A 110 -9.36 -23.59 -13.32
CA GLY A 110 -9.30 -24.99 -12.86
C GLY A 110 -8.99 -25.14 -11.35
N GLY A 111 -9.47 -24.20 -10.53
CA GLY A 111 -9.22 -24.18 -9.08
C GLY A 111 -7.85 -23.63 -8.65
N ARG A 112 -7.02 -23.16 -9.59
CA ARG A 112 -5.71 -22.54 -9.31
C ARG A 112 -5.76 -21.03 -9.45
N PHE A 113 -4.77 -20.33 -8.88
CA PHE A 113 -4.57 -18.89 -9.05
C PHE A 113 -5.70 -18.00 -8.52
N VAL A 114 -6.46 -18.49 -7.53
CA VAL A 114 -7.56 -17.74 -6.92
C VAL A 114 -7.02 -16.46 -6.28
N ARG A 115 -7.74 -15.35 -6.50
CA ARG A 115 -7.49 -14.02 -5.92
C ARG A 115 -8.71 -13.46 -5.19
N ASN A 116 -9.91 -13.99 -5.46
CA ASN A 116 -11.11 -13.61 -4.73
C ASN A 116 -11.13 -14.15 -3.30
N ARG A 117 -11.86 -13.45 -2.42
CA ARG A 117 -12.06 -13.84 -1.01
C ARG A 117 -10.77 -14.06 -0.22
N LEU A 118 -9.67 -13.46 -0.66
CA LEU A 118 -8.41 -13.45 0.08
C LEU A 118 -8.27 -12.17 0.91
N LEU A 119 -9.04 -11.12 0.59
CA LEU A 119 -9.17 -9.93 1.42
C LEU A 119 -10.54 -9.91 2.11
N ALA A 120 -10.55 -9.69 3.41
CA ALA A 120 -11.75 -9.51 4.23
C ALA A 120 -11.70 -8.17 4.98
N TYR A 121 -12.87 -7.55 5.15
CA TYR A 121 -13.03 -6.31 5.93
C TYR A 121 -13.71 -6.59 7.27
N GLY A 122 -13.42 -5.77 8.28
CA GLY A 122 -14.04 -5.86 9.61
C GLY A 122 -13.72 -7.13 10.39
N SER A 123 -12.64 -7.84 10.04
CA SER A 123 -12.28 -9.14 10.62
C SER A 123 -10.85 -9.20 11.17
N GLY A 124 -10.11 -8.09 11.07
CA GLY A 124 -8.74 -7.97 11.58
C GLY A 124 -8.68 -7.62 13.08
N ASP A 125 -7.46 -7.60 13.62
CA ASP A 125 -7.18 -7.14 14.99
C ASP A 125 -7.43 -5.62 15.10
N ALA A 126 -8.30 -5.21 16.02
CA ALA A 126 -8.65 -3.79 16.23
C ALA A 126 -7.46 -2.89 16.64
N SER A 127 -6.35 -3.47 17.09
CA SER A 127 -5.11 -2.74 17.40
C SER A 127 -4.21 -2.47 16.17
N ALA A 128 -4.56 -3.06 15.03
CA ALA A 128 -3.85 -2.94 13.76
C ALA A 128 -4.72 -2.35 12.65
N ILE A 129 -4.09 -1.97 11.54
CA ILE A 129 -4.79 -1.59 10.31
C ILE A 129 -5.23 -2.84 9.54
N ALA A 130 -4.33 -3.83 9.47
CA ALA A 130 -4.60 -5.11 8.85
C ALA A 130 -3.68 -6.21 9.36
N THR A 131 -4.10 -7.46 9.18
CA THR A 131 -3.28 -8.66 9.37
C THR A 131 -3.04 -9.34 8.02
N PHE A 132 -1.78 -9.68 7.74
CA PHE A 132 -1.36 -10.44 6.56
C PHE A 132 -1.02 -11.84 7.03
N ARG A 133 -1.56 -12.88 6.40
CA ARG A 133 -1.29 -14.27 6.74
C ARG A 133 -0.88 -15.08 5.52
N ARG A 134 0.28 -15.71 5.60
CA ARG A 134 0.77 -16.64 4.58
C ARG A 134 -0.06 -17.91 4.60
N ARG A 135 -0.51 -18.35 3.42
CA ARG A 135 -1.49 -19.45 3.31
C ARG A 135 -0.88 -20.85 3.42
N ASP A 136 0.40 -20.99 3.09
CA ASP A 136 1.14 -22.25 3.11
C ASP A 136 1.61 -22.63 4.53
N THR A 137 1.98 -21.65 5.36
CA THR A 137 2.52 -21.89 6.71
C THR A 137 1.65 -21.35 7.84
N GLY A 138 0.68 -20.49 7.54
CA GLY A 138 -0.13 -19.80 8.54
C GLY A 138 0.61 -18.68 9.28
N ALA A 139 1.90 -18.43 8.97
CA ALA A 139 2.64 -17.32 9.54
C ALA A 139 1.91 -16.00 9.25
N ALA A 140 1.74 -15.15 10.27
CA ALA A 140 0.97 -13.93 10.15
C ALA A 140 1.66 -12.75 10.83
N VAL A 141 1.44 -11.56 10.27
CA VAL A 141 1.90 -10.29 10.82
C VAL A 141 0.77 -9.28 10.81
N ALA A 142 0.63 -8.53 11.90
CA ALA A 142 -0.22 -7.36 12.00
C ALA A 142 0.59 -6.10 11.62
N VAL A 143 -0.02 -5.21 10.85
CA VAL A 143 0.58 -3.93 10.45
C VAL A 143 -0.21 -2.73 10.93
N SER A 144 0.51 -1.72 11.42
CA SER A 144 -0.06 -0.44 11.85
C SER A 144 0.81 0.71 11.34
N LEU A 145 0.18 1.87 11.16
CA LEU A 145 0.84 3.09 10.71
C LEU A 145 0.59 4.22 11.73
N ASP A 146 1.66 4.87 12.17
CA ASP A 146 1.61 6.03 13.05
C ASP A 146 2.40 7.19 12.43
N VAL A 147 1.67 8.11 11.80
CA VAL A 147 2.27 9.28 11.13
C VAL A 147 2.40 10.50 12.05
N SER A 148 2.29 10.32 13.38
CA SER A 148 2.41 11.42 14.34
C SER A 148 3.80 12.06 14.36
N SER A 149 4.86 11.34 14.02
CA SER A 149 6.19 11.94 13.83
C SER A 149 6.33 12.69 12.51
N VAL A 150 5.49 12.38 11.51
CA VAL A 150 5.50 12.99 10.17
C VAL A 150 4.46 14.10 10.09
N GLN A 151 4.72 15.17 10.84
CA GLN A 151 3.83 16.31 10.95
C GLN A 151 3.68 17.05 9.61
N PRO A 152 2.45 17.46 9.25
CA PRO A 152 2.24 18.35 8.11
C PRO A 152 2.93 19.69 8.36
N ASP A 153 3.29 20.36 7.27
CA ASP A 153 3.74 21.74 7.35
C ASP A 153 2.67 22.62 8.03
N PRO A 154 3.04 23.57 8.92
CA PRO A 154 2.08 24.45 9.58
C PRO A 154 1.15 25.21 8.61
N GLN A 155 1.63 25.49 7.39
CA GLN A 155 0.86 26.18 6.34
C GLN A 155 -0.07 25.26 5.56
N MET A 156 0.05 23.93 5.70
CA MET A 156 -0.67 22.94 4.88
C MET A 156 -2.17 23.20 4.86
N ARG A 157 -2.79 23.44 6.02
CA ARG A 157 -4.23 23.65 6.14
C ARG A 157 -4.67 24.95 5.44
N THR A 158 -3.93 26.03 5.64
CA THR A 158 -4.22 27.33 5.04
C THR A 158 -4.01 27.30 3.53
N GLN A 159 -2.94 26.67 3.06
CA GLN A 159 -2.68 26.48 1.63
C GLN A 159 -3.74 25.60 0.98
N MET A 160 -4.17 24.52 1.65
CA MET A 160 -5.25 23.66 1.15
C MET A 160 -6.56 24.44 0.98
N GLN A 161 -6.95 25.24 1.97
CA GLN A 161 -8.14 26.09 1.89
C GLN A 161 -8.06 27.07 0.70
N ARG A 162 -6.90 27.70 0.51
CA ARG A 162 -6.68 28.61 -0.64
C ARG A 162 -6.73 27.85 -1.96
N ALA A 163 -6.05 26.71 -2.07
CA ALA A 163 -5.99 25.91 -3.29
C ALA A 163 -7.35 25.31 -3.69
N LEU A 164 -8.25 25.05 -2.74
CA LEU A 164 -9.60 24.57 -3.00
C LEU A 164 -10.56 25.68 -3.47
N ALA A 165 -10.22 26.96 -3.28
CA ALA A 165 -11.08 28.05 -3.71
C ALA A 165 -11.29 28.01 -5.23
N PRO A 166 -12.52 28.32 -5.73
CA PRO A 166 -12.78 28.41 -7.17
C PRO A 166 -11.88 29.44 -7.87
N THR A 167 -11.48 30.49 -7.15
CA THR A 167 -10.63 31.59 -7.62
C THR A 167 -9.13 31.34 -7.42
N ALA A 168 -8.72 30.17 -6.91
CA ALA A 168 -7.32 29.91 -6.61
C ALA A 168 -6.44 29.99 -7.87
N SER A 169 -5.40 30.80 -7.79
CA SER A 169 -4.40 30.95 -8.85
C SER A 169 -3.59 29.67 -9.04
N ALA A 170 -2.96 29.54 -10.22
CA ALA A 170 -2.04 28.44 -10.48
C ALA A 170 -0.89 28.39 -9.46
N ALA A 171 -0.41 29.55 -9.02
CA ALA A 171 0.65 29.65 -8.02
C ALA A 171 0.22 29.13 -6.65
N GLU A 172 -1.00 29.43 -6.20
CA GLU A 172 -1.53 28.92 -4.92
C GLU A 172 -1.73 27.40 -4.95
N ARG A 173 -2.25 26.86 -6.06
CA ARG A 173 -2.39 25.41 -6.24
C ARG A 173 -1.02 24.72 -6.28
N ALA A 174 -0.04 25.32 -6.96
CA ALA A 174 1.33 24.80 -7.02
C ALA A 174 2.01 24.82 -5.64
N ALA A 175 1.86 25.90 -4.88
CA ALA A 175 2.41 26.00 -3.53
C ALA A 175 1.84 24.92 -2.60
N PHE A 176 0.52 24.71 -2.62
CA PHE A 176 -0.11 23.61 -1.88
C PHE A 176 0.42 22.24 -2.32
N ALA A 177 0.52 21.99 -3.64
CA ALA A 177 1.00 20.72 -4.16
C ALA A 177 2.44 20.41 -3.72
N VAL A 178 3.33 21.40 -3.74
CA VAL A 178 4.72 21.27 -3.25
C VAL A 178 4.73 20.89 -1.77
N THR A 179 4.01 21.63 -0.93
CA THR A 179 3.97 21.38 0.52
C THR A 179 3.35 20.02 0.84
N TRP A 180 2.29 19.62 0.12
CA TRP A 180 1.66 18.30 0.26
C TRP A 180 2.62 17.17 -0.09
N GLN A 181 3.28 17.27 -1.25
CA GLN A 181 4.20 16.24 -1.72
C GLN A 181 5.48 16.15 -0.90
N ASP A 182 5.96 17.23 -0.27
CA ASP A 182 7.08 17.12 0.67
C ASP A 182 6.76 16.20 1.85
N ARG A 183 5.54 16.25 2.42
CA ARG A 183 5.15 15.33 3.49
C ARG A 183 5.17 13.87 3.02
N VAL A 184 4.71 13.61 1.80
CA VAL A 184 4.76 12.26 1.20
C VAL A 184 6.21 11.84 0.98
N ARG A 185 7.07 12.73 0.46
CA ARG A 185 8.50 12.46 0.27
C ARG A 185 9.18 12.09 1.59
N ARG A 186 8.94 12.84 2.67
CA ARG A 186 9.48 12.53 4.01
C ARG A 186 9.01 11.15 4.49
N LEU A 187 7.73 10.82 4.32
CA LEU A 187 7.21 9.51 4.69
C LEU A 187 7.90 8.36 3.90
N LEU A 188 8.07 8.55 2.59
CA LEU A 188 8.62 7.51 1.69
C LEU A 188 10.14 7.34 1.77
N LEU A 189 10.88 8.40 2.08
CA LEU A 189 12.34 8.39 2.04
C LEU A 189 12.98 8.44 3.43
N ASP A 190 12.44 9.26 4.32
CA ASP A 190 13.06 9.49 5.63
C ASP A 190 12.51 8.52 6.69
N HIS A 191 11.26 8.06 6.53
CA HIS A 191 10.58 7.16 7.48
C HIS A 191 10.20 5.79 6.90
N ALA A 192 10.76 5.43 5.74
CA ALA A 192 10.38 4.24 4.98
C ALA A 192 10.54 2.91 5.75
N THR A 193 11.44 2.90 6.73
CA THR A 193 11.77 1.75 7.59
C THR A 193 11.74 2.12 9.07
N ASP A 194 11.12 3.25 9.42
CA ASP A 194 11.06 3.73 10.81
C ASP A 194 10.04 2.89 11.60
N PRO A 195 10.46 2.08 12.59
CA PRO A 195 9.55 1.22 13.34
C PRO A 195 8.58 1.99 14.24
N ALA A 196 8.83 3.28 14.52
CA ALA A 196 7.86 4.14 15.19
C ALA A 196 6.70 4.50 14.25
N VAL A 197 6.96 4.58 12.94
CA VAL A 197 5.96 4.95 11.91
C VAL A 197 5.28 3.73 11.32
N ILE A 198 6.04 2.68 10.98
CA ILE A 198 5.53 1.45 10.37
C ILE A 198 5.80 0.32 11.34
N ARG A 199 4.75 -0.14 12.02
CA ARG A 199 4.84 -1.26 12.97
C ARG A 199 4.43 -2.54 12.27
N VAL A 200 5.29 -3.55 12.34
CA VAL A 200 5.01 -4.93 11.90
C VAL A 200 5.22 -5.83 13.11
N GLN A 201 4.18 -6.57 13.49
CA GLN A 201 4.21 -7.46 14.67
C GLN A 201 3.79 -8.86 14.25
N ALA A 202 4.59 -9.87 14.59
CA ALA A 202 4.18 -11.26 14.39
C ALA A 202 2.93 -11.57 15.22
N CYS A 203 1.95 -12.25 14.62
CA CYS A 203 0.81 -12.77 15.33
C CYS A 203 1.19 -14.07 16.07
N ALA A 204 0.57 -14.29 17.22
CA ALA A 204 0.71 -15.52 18.00
C ALA A 204 -0.05 -16.70 17.38
#